data_AF-A0A562J309-F1
#
_entry.id   AF-A0A562J309-F1
#
_cell.length_a   1.000
_cell.length_b   1.000
_cell.length_c   1.000
_cell.angle_alpha   90.00
_cell.angle_beta   90.00
_cell.angle_gamma   90.00
#
_symmetry.space_group_name_H-M   'P 1'
#
loop_
_entity.id
_entity.type
_entity.pdbx_description
1 polymer ?
#
loop_
_entity_poly.entity_id
_entity_poly.type
_entity_poly.pdbx_seq_one_letter_code
_entity_poly.pdbx_strand_id
1 'polypeptide(L)' 'MDEFDKIKKMYDSGYRCIRYDDTKDGEMCIYFKNFENENSEAMRVSGFDQKMQIKNFINQNTMK' A
#
# COMPACT_ATOMS: atom_id res chain seq x y z
N MET A 1 14.80 -3.84 -3.80
CA MET A 1 13.43 -3.86 -4.31
C MET A 1 12.70 -2.72 -3.63
N ASP A 2 12.27 -1.74 -4.41
CA ASP A 2 11.53 -0.56 -3.94
C ASP A 2 10.22 -0.99 -3.25
N GLU A 3 9.83 -0.27 -2.20
CA GLU A 3 8.51 -0.35 -1.55
C GLU A 3 7.38 -0.39 -2.58
N PHE A 4 7.49 0.40 -3.66
CA PHE A 4 6.50 0.42 -4.72
C PHE A 4 6.34 -0.92 -5.45
N ASP A 5 7.46 -1.59 -5.78
CA ASP A 5 7.42 -2.89 -6.45
C ASP A 5 6.87 -4.00 -5.53
N LYS A 6 7.12 -3.90 -4.21
CA LYS A 6 6.52 -4.82 -3.24
C LYS A 6 5.00 -4.69 -3.24
N ILE A 7 4.47 -3.47 -3.26
CA ILE A 7 3.01 -3.23 -3.27
C ILE A 7 2.37 -3.77 -4.54
N LYS A 8 3.00 -3.59 -5.71
CA LYS A 8 2.50 -4.20 -6.96
C LYS A 8 2.37 -5.72 -6.84
N LYS A 9 3.43 -6.39 -6.36
CA LYS A 9 3.42 -7.85 -6.14
C LYS A 9 2.34 -8.28 -5.15
N MET A 10 2.10 -7.50 -4.11
CA MET A 10 1.01 -7.77 -3.17
C MET A 10 -0.36 -7.70 -3.85
N TYR A 11 -0.59 -6.69 -4.70
CA TYR A 11 -1.82 -6.59 -5.50
C TYR A 11 -1.99 -7.77 -6.46
N ASP A 12 -0.92 -8.21 -7.12
CA ASP A 12 -0.92 -9.39 -7.98
C ASP A 12 -1.20 -10.68 -7.19
N SER A 13 -0.84 -10.70 -5.90
CA SER A 13 -1.06 -11.82 -4.98
C SER A 13 -2.41 -11.76 -4.24
N GLY A 14 -3.35 -10.93 -4.68
CA GLY A 14 -4.71 -10.84 -4.12
C GLY A 14 -4.86 -9.92 -2.89
N TYR A 15 -3.81 -9.24 -2.46
CA TYR A 15 -3.95 -8.21 -1.42
C TYR A 15 -4.57 -6.94 -1.99
N ARG A 16 -5.34 -6.23 -1.17
CA ARG A 16 -5.84 -4.88 -1.46
C ARG A 16 -5.58 -3.97 -0.28
N CYS A 17 -5.27 -2.72 -0.56
CA CYS A 17 -5.19 -1.69 0.48
C CYS A 17 -6.59 -1.49 1.08
N ILE A 18 -6.70 -1.58 2.39
CA ILE A 18 -7.95 -1.32 3.14
C ILE A 18 -7.90 0.01 3.90
N ARG A 19 -6.70 0.51 4.19
CA ARG A 19 -6.46 1.78 4.88
C ARG A 19 -5.01 2.22 4.67
N TYR A 20 -4.77 3.51 4.64
CA TYR A 20 -3.44 4.07 4.87
C TYR A 20 -3.52 5.29 5.78
N ASP A 21 -2.49 5.51 6.58
CA ASP A 21 -2.32 6.67 7.44
C ASP A 21 -1.01 7.36 7.05
N ASP A 22 -1.08 8.62 6.62
CA ASP A 22 0.09 9.44 6.32
C ASP A 22 0.35 10.36 7.52
N THR A 23 1.38 10.04 8.30
CA THR A 23 1.69 10.78 9.52
C THR A 23 2.47 12.04 9.20
N LYS A 24 2.33 13.07 10.04
CA LYS A 24 3.08 14.32 9.92
C LYS A 24 4.59 14.13 10.06
N ASP A 25 5.03 13.01 10.66
CA ASP A 25 6.44 12.68 10.91
C ASP A 25 7.16 12.12 9.68
N GLY A 26 6.50 12.09 8.52
CA GLY A 26 7.17 11.76 7.26
C GLY A 26 7.14 10.27 6.89
N GLU A 27 6.41 9.44 7.63
CA GLU A 27 6.14 8.03 7.30
C GLU A 27 4.67 7.83 6.89
N MET A 28 4.42 6.89 6.00
CA MET A 28 3.08 6.47 5.60
C MET A 28 2.93 4.99 5.91
N CYS A 29 1.96 4.64 6.74
CA CYS A 29 1.59 3.27 7.05
C CYS A 29 0.45 2.83 6.14
N ILE A 30 0.60 1.69 5.46
CA ILE A 30 -0.40 1.13 4.56
C ILE A 30 -0.79 -0.24 5.06
N TYR A 31 -2.09 -0.50 5.14
CA TYR A 31 -2.67 -1.73 5.63
C TYR A 31 -3.34 -2.47 4.48
N PHE A 32 -2.93 -3.73 4.29
CA PHE A 32 -3.42 -4.60 3.25
C PHE A 32 -4.19 -5.78 3.84
N LYS A 33 -5.23 -6.20 3.14
CA LYS A 33 -5.96 -7.45 3.39
C LYS A 33 -5.97 -8.28 2.12
N ASN A 34 -5.64 -9.55 2.25
CA ASN A 34 -5.94 -10.55 1.24
C ASN A 34 -7.30 -11.18 1.59
N PHE A 35 -8.25 -11.10 0.67
CA PHE A 35 -9.61 -11.59 0.89
C PHE A 35 -9.79 -13.07 0.56
N GLU A 36 -8.80 -13.70 -0.09
CA GLU A 36 -8.84 -15.13 -0.44
C GLU A 36 -8.35 -16.01 0.72
N ASN A 37 -7.31 -15.57 1.44
CA ASN A 37 -6.71 -16.32 2.54
C ASN A 37 -6.80 -15.62 3.90
N GLU A 38 -7.51 -14.49 3.97
CA GLU A 38 -7.69 -13.67 5.16
C GLU A 38 -6.40 -13.12 5.81
N ASN A 39 -5.26 -13.16 5.14
CA ASN A 39 -4.03 -12.57 5.68
C ASN A 39 -4.06 -11.04 5.65
N SER A 40 -3.42 -10.43 6.64
CA SER A 40 -3.25 -8.99 6.74
C SER A 40 -1.77 -8.64 6.80
N GLU A 41 -1.39 -7.56 6.14
CA GLU A 41 0.00 -7.10 6.05
C GLU A 41 0.03 -5.58 6.23
N ALA A 42 1.12 -5.06 6.80
CA ALA A 42 1.33 -3.63 6.98
C ALA A 42 2.71 -3.21 6.50
N MET A 43 2.78 -2.10 5.77
CA MET A 43 4.01 -1.56 5.23
C MET A 43 4.19 -0.11 5.63
N ARG A 44 5.43 0.27 5.94
CA ARG A 44 5.82 1.67 6.15
C ARG A 44 6.61 2.14 4.95
N VAL A 45 6.29 3.36 4.51
CA VAL A 45 6.95 4.02 3.40
C VAL A 45 7.38 5.41 3.84
N SER A 46 8.64 5.73 3.62
CA SER A 46 9.20 7.06 3.84
C SER A 46 9.58 7.70 2.50
N GLY A 47 9.81 9.01 2.49
CA GLY A 47 10.15 9.73 1.26
C GLY A 47 8.93 10.16 0.45
N PHE A 48 8.98 11.40 -0.04
CA PHE A 48 7.84 12.06 -0.67
C PHE A 48 7.43 11.40 -2.00
N ASP A 49 8.41 11.11 -2.87
CA ASP A 49 8.13 10.58 -4.22
C ASP A 49 7.51 9.18 -4.16
N GLN A 50 8.07 8.29 -3.33
CA GLN A 50 7.51 6.94 -3.11
C GLN A 50 6.08 7.03 -2.55
N LYS A 51 5.85 7.87 -1.54
CA LYS A 51 4.49 8.08 -1.00
C LYS A 51 3.51 8.50 -2.08
N MET A 52 3.89 9.44 -2.95
CA MET A 52 3.02 9.90 -4.04
C MET A 52 2.74 8.79 -5.06
N GLN A 53 3.76 8.05 -5.50
CA GLN A 53 3.60 6.94 -6.44
C GLN A 53 2.64 5.88 -5.89
N ILE A 54 2.81 5.51 -4.63
CA ILE A 54 2.01 4.49 -3.97
C ILE A 54 0.57 4.95 -3.76
N LYS A 55 0.36 6.20 -3.33
CA LYS A 55 -1.00 6.77 -3.20
C LYS A 55 -1.74 6.78 -4.54
N ASN A 56 -1.06 7.22 -5.61
CA ASN A 56 -1.65 7.23 -6.95
C ASN A 56 -2.04 5.81 -7.39
N PHE A 57 -1.16 4.84 -7.18
CA PHE A 57 -1.44 3.45 -7.50
C PHE A 57 -2.62 2.88 -6.69
N ILE A 58 -2.65 3.08 -5.38
CA ILE A 58 -3.77 2.65 -4.52
C ILE A 58 -5.06 3.28 -5.03
N ASN A 59 -5.11 4.60 -5.23
CA ASN A 59 -6.30 5.31 -5.68
C ASN A 59 -6.82 4.84 -7.05
N GLN A 60 -5.92 4.44 -7.97
CA GLN A 60 -6.29 3.89 -9.27
C GLN A 60 -6.85 2.45 -9.18
N ASN A 61 -6.47 1.71 -8.15
CA ASN A 61 -6.85 0.31 -7.96
C ASN A 61 -7.86 0.10 -6.82
N THR A 62 -8.31 1.17 -6.16
CA THR A 62 -9.45 1.15 -5.25
C THR A 62 -10.71 0.99 -6.09
N MET A 63 -11.47 -0.09 -5.86
CA MET A 63 -12.76 -0.29 -6.51
C MET A 63 -13.72 0.82 -6.07
N LYS A 64 -14.38 1.48 -7.04
CA LYS A 64 -15.49 2.40 -6.77
C LYS A 64 -16.75 1.65 -6.37
#